data_AF-A0A939HEW1-F1
#
_entry.id   AF-A0A939HEW1-F1
#
_cell.length_a   1.000
_cell.length_b   1.000
_cell.length_c   1.000
_cell.angle_alpha   90.00
_cell.angle_beta   90.00
_cell.angle_gamma   90.00
#
_symmetry.space_group_name_H-M   'P 1'
#
loop_
_entity.id
_entity.type
_entity.pdbx_description
1 polymer ?
#
loop_
_entity_poly.entity_id
_entity_poly.type
_entity_poly.pdbx_seq_one_letter_code
_entity_poly.pdbx_strand_id
1 'polypeptide(L)'
;MHRQSQIKRSVSNSLYRPRNIGQSIILLPFLFGKARTMAAIEASTTVTTPIRKRKKKHIILRSIGWFFKLVIALVILSLLATISFIWWTPPRTSYMMQSGEPVVYQYVSIDHISRYVLAATIAHEDQELGTRPGAFDIEAFNARAKAYIEGKPDPSGSTIPQQLAKNIFLTPQQNAVRKGIEAGLATEFSLILSEERILELYLNYAQFGPKLYGICAATWYYFGNPPWNITEYQAAQLMGVLPLPNLVQRAKDGGIYLGPVVNFRVWDYVNGAANVHVPRQIEGMGGWKAAVATIGITDTAADHANERGSADSCSAMPSSVLDRIKQEDSTWKP
;
A
#
# COMPACT_ATOMS: atom_id res chain seq x y z
N MET A 1 58.09 36.75 -10.21
CA MET A 1 57.62 37.77 -9.23
C MET A 1 56.87 37.01 -8.13
N HIS A 2 57.14 37.04 -6.82
CA HIS A 2 57.40 38.14 -5.86
C HIS A 2 56.21 39.13 -5.78
N ARG A 3 55.59 39.47 -4.64
CA ARG A 3 55.74 39.12 -3.19
C ARG A 3 54.34 38.71 -2.62
N GLN A 4 54.11 38.02 -1.50
CA GLN A 4 54.67 37.96 -0.12
C GLN A 4 54.29 39.10 0.86
N SER A 5 53.26 38.87 1.70
CA SER A 5 53.19 39.21 3.14
C SER A 5 51.99 38.46 3.78
N GLN A 6 51.98 37.74 4.93
CA GLN A 6 52.80 37.49 6.14
C GLN A 6 52.33 38.14 7.46
N ILE A 7 51.45 37.42 8.19
CA ILE A 7 51.03 37.55 9.61
C ILE A 7 50.64 36.11 10.05
N LYS A 8 51.10 35.37 11.10
CA LYS A 8 51.98 35.55 12.30
C LYS A 8 51.40 36.44 13.42
N ARG A 9 51.35 36.06 14.72
CA ARG A 9 51.90 34.95 15.55
C ARG A 9 51.18 35.00 16.95
N SER A 10 51.24 34.05 17.92
CA SER A 10 51.77 32.68 18.04
C SER A 10 51.18 31.94 19.28
N VAL A 11 51.23 30.60 19.25
CA VAL A 11 51.30 29.59 20.35
C VAL A 11 51.53 30.07 21.81
N SER A 12 50.70 29.60 22.75
CA SER A 12 51.06 28.96 24.05
C SER A 12 49.79 28.32 24.66
N ASN A 13 49.73 27.14 25.29
CA ASN A 13 50.69 26.13 25.80
C ASN A 13 51.25 26.35 27.22
N SER A 14 50.49 25.92 28.25
CA SER A 14 50.95 25.47 29.58
C SER A 14 49.96 24.38 30.05
N LEU A 15 50.30 23.14 30.41
CA LEU A 15 51.37 22.54 31.23
C LEU A 15 51.25 22.78 32.74
N TYR A 16 51.43 21.66 33.48
CA TYR A 16 51.76 21.52 34.91
C TYR A 16 50.65 21.90 35.93
N ARG A 17 50.56 21.28 37.13
CA ARG A 17 51.46 20.31 37.80
C ARG A 17 50.69 19.38 38.79
N PRO A 18 51.10 18.11 39.00
CA PRO A 18 50.53 17.22 40.03
C PRO A 18 51.26 17.29 41.39
N ARG A 19 50.62 16.75 42.45
CA ARG A 19 51.17 16.36 43.77
C ARG A 19 50.14 15.46 44.51
N ASN A 20 50.44 14.74 45.59
CA ASN A 20 51.46 13.68 45.82
C ASN A 20 51.34 13.15 47.27
N ILE A 21 51.33 11.81 47.43
CA ILE A 21 51.99 11.04 48.52
C ILE A 21 51.46 11.16 49.99
N GLY A 22 51.48 10.02 50.70
CA GLY A 22 51.13 9.82 52.12
C GLY A 22 50.05 8.73 52.26
N GLN A 23 50.30 7.44 52.53
CA GLN A 23 51.39 6.69 53.20
C GLN A 23 51.39 6.75 54.74
N SER A 24 51.79 5.63 55.37
CA SER A 24 51.67 5.25 56.81
C SER A 24 50.22 4.94 57.25
N ILE A 25 49.83 3.79 57.81
CA ILE A 25 50.44 2.77 58.68
C ILE A 25 50.78 3.27 60.09
N ILE A 26 50.07 2.79 61.14
CA ILE A 26 50.64 2.43 62.47
C ILE A 26 49.61 1.75 63.43
N LEU A 27 50.07 0.65 64.04
CA LEU A 27 49.69 -0.10 65.27
C LEU A 27 48.26 -0.58 65.64
N LEU A 28 48.25 -1.73 66.33
CA LEU A 28 47.19 -2.31 67.19
C LEU A 28 47.28 -1.75 68.63
N PRO A 29 46.29 -2.02 69.50
CA PRO A 29 46.39 -3.17 70.43
C PRO A 29 45.25 -4.19 70.22
N PHE A 30 45.48 -5.51 70.21
CA PHE A 30 45.77 -6.38 71.36
C PHE A 30 44.72 -6.36 72.48
N LEU A 31 43.90 -7.43 72.55
CA LEU A 31 43.41 -8.01 73.81
C LEU A 31 43.06 -9.49 73.63
N PHE A 32 43.23 -10.30 74.67
CA PHE A 32 43.12 -11.78 74.64
C PHE A 32 41.66 -12.27 74.76
N GLY A 33 41.33 -13.42 74.15
CA GLY A 33 39.92 -13.89 74.04
C GLY A 33 39.58 -15.37 74.33
N LYS A 34 40.57 -16.27 74.55
CA LYS A 34 40.41 -17.73 74.83
C LYS A 34 39.74 -18.61 73.73
N ALA A 35 40.26 -19.82 73.57
CA ALA A 35 39.63 -20.88 72.79
C ALA A 35 38.80 -21.84 73.67
N ARG A 36 37.75 -22.44 73.10
CA ARG A 36 37.09 -23.69 73.55
C ARG A 36 36.41 -24.35 72.33
N THR A 37 36.99 -25.42 71.80
CA THR A 37 36.61 -26.85 72.01
C THR A 37 35.30 -27.29 71.36
N MET A 38 35.44 -28.10 70.31
CA MET A 38 34.58 -29.23 69.89
C MET A 38 33.05 -29.15 70.04
N ALA A 39 32.36 -29.17 68.91
CA ALA A 39 31.15 -29.96 68.71
C ALA A 39 31.14 -30.50 67.27
N ALA A 40 30.79 -31.76 67.06
CA ALA A 40 30.65 -32.36 65.73
C ALA A 40 29.16 -32.51 65.40
N ILE A 41 28.70 -31.88 64.31
CA ILE A 41 27.33 -31.99 63.80
C ILE A 41 27.39 -32.23 62.29
N GLU A 42 26.99 -33.44 61.92
CA GLU A 42 26.30 -33.87 60.69
C GLU A 42 26.73 -33.30 59.32
N ALA A 43 27.16 -34.23 58.44
CA ALA A 43 27.31 -33.98 57.01
C ALA A 43 25.93 -33.82 56.34
N SER A 44 25.44 -32.58 56.22
CA SER A 44 24.20 -32.28 55.51
C SER A 44 24.35 -32.53 54.01
N THR A 45 23.83 -33.67 53.54
CA THR A 45 23.81 -34.04 52.12
C THR A 45 22.74 -33.25 51.37
N THR A 46 23.10 -32.06 50.89
CA THR A 46 22.20 -31.18 50.13
C THR A 46 21.80 -31.79 48.78
N VAL A 47 20.69 -32.55 48.75
CA VAL A 47 20.13 -33.14 47.53
C VAL A 47 19.55 -32.04 46.63
N THR A 48 20.35 -31.55 45.70
CA THR A 48 19.96 -30.49 44.74
C THR A 48 18.97 -31.02 43.69
N THR A 49 17.66 -30.94 43.96
CA THR A 49 16.62 -31.38 43.02
C THR A 49 16.40 -30.39 41.86
N PRO A 50 16.49 -30.80 40.58
CA PRO A 50 16.51 -29.88 39.42
C PRO A 50 15.11 -29.42 38.95
N ILE A 51 14.20 -29.07 39.87
CA ILE A 51 12.76 -28.91 39.61
C ILE A 51 12.42 -27.68 38.73
N ARG A 52 13.27 -26.64 38.69
CA ARG A 52 12.90 -25.32 38.14
C ARG A 52 12.92 -25.20 36.60
N LYS A 53 13.52 -26.14 35.85
CA LYS A 53 13.59 -26.07 34.37
C LYS A 53 12.28 -26.48 33.66
N ARG A 54 11.52 -27.45 34.19
CA ARG A 54 10.34 -28.04 33.50
C ARG A 54 9.20 -27.03 33.30
N LYS A 55 8.88 -26.21 34.31
CA LYS A 55 7.79 -25.21 34.23
C LYS A 55 8.00 -24.16 33.14
N LYS A 56 9.22 -23.64 32.92
CA LYS A 56 9.48 -22.65 31.86
C LYS A 56 9.20 -23.20 30.44
N LYS A 57 9.55 -24.46 30.16
CA LYS A 57 9.31 -25.08 28.83
C LYS A 57 7.81 -25.15 28.50
N HIS A 58 6.95 -25.47 29.47
CA HIS A 58 5.49 -25.51 29.26
C HIS A 58 4.86 -24.13 29.04
N ILE A 59 5.42 -23.06 29.62
CA ILE A 59 4.92 -21.69 29.39
C ILE A 59 5.25 -21.25 27.96
N ILE A 60 6.50 -21.42 27.51
CA ILE A 60 6.93 -21.05 26.15
C ILE A 60 6.13 -21.82 25.09
N LEU A 61 5.94 -23.13 25.26
CA LEU A 61 5.14 -23.95 24.33
C LEU A 61 3.66 -23.51 24.29
N ARG A 62 3.08 -23.08 25.42
CA ARG A 62 1.72 -22.51 25.44
C ARG A 62 1.66 -21.16 24.72
N SER A 63 2.66 -20.30 24.86
CA SER A 63 2.73 -19.02 24.15
C SER A 63 2.83 -19.21 22.63
N ILE A 64 3.66 -20.16 22.17
CA ILE A 64 3.76 -20.54 20.76
C ILE A 64 2.42 -21.08 20.23
N GLY A 65 1.74 -21.94 20.99
CA GLY A 65 0.41 -22.43 20.63
C GLY A 65 -0.66 -21.34 20.54
N TRP A 66 -0.59 -20.31 21.39
CA TRP A 66 -1.46 -19.13 21.29
C TRP A 66 -1.14 -18.26 20.07
N PHE A 67 0.14 -18.07 19.74
CA PHE A 67 0.55 -17.35 18.53
C PHE A 67 0.02 -18.02 17.25
N PHE A 68 0.21 -19.34 17.09
CA PHE A 68 -0.34 -20.05 15.93
C PHE A 68 -1.87 -20.00 15.87
N LYS A 69 -2.58 -20.09 17.00
CA LYS A 69 -4.04 -19.90 17.04
C LYS A 69 -4.46 -18.50 16.60
N LEU A 70 -3.73 -17.46 16.99
CA LEU A 70 -3.99 -16.08 16.56
C LEU A 70 -3.77 -15.93 15.05
N VAL A 71 -2.67 -16.45 14.51
CA VAL A 71 -2.40 -16.41 13.06
C VAL A 71 -3.49 -17.15 12.27
N ILE A 72 -3.89 -18.35 12.72
CA ILE A 72 -4.98 -19.11 12.09
C ILE A 72 -6.31 -18.35 12.17
N ALA A 73 -6.63 -17.71 13.30
CA ALA A 73 -7.84 -16.91 13.43
C ALA A 73 -7.84 -15.67 12.51
N LEU A 74 -6.68 -15.04 12.30
CA LEU A 74 -6.53 -13.92 11.36
C LEU A 74 -6.68 -14.37 9.90
N VAL A 75 -6.13 -15.53 9.53
CA VAL A 75 -6.33 -16.11 8.18
C VAL A 75 -7.79 -16.49 7.94
N ILE A 76 -8.46 -17.11 8.91
CA ILE A 76 -9.90 -17.41 8.82
C ILE A 76 -10.72 -16.12 8.70
N LEU A 77 -10.37 -15.07 9.45
CA LEU A 77 -11.03 -13.76 9.34
C LEU A 77 -10.81 -13.10 7.98
N SER A 78 -9.61 -13.23 7.39
CA SER A 78 -9.31 -12.77 6.03
C SER A 78 -10.20 -13.50 5.01
N LEU A 79 -10.19 -14.84 5.03
CA LEU A 79 -10.99 -15.66 4.14
C LEU A 79 -12.49 -15.35 4.25
N LEU A 80 -13.02 -15.15 5.45
CA LEU A 80 -14.42 -14.75 5.66
C LEU A 80 -14.72 -13.34 5.12
N ALA A 81 -13.78 -12.40 5.23
CA ALA A 81 -13.91 -11.08 4.62
C ALA A 81 -13.88 -11.18 3.09
N THR A 82 -12.92 -11.90 2.51
CA THR A 82 -12.81 -12.11 1.06
C THR A 82 -14.02 -12.82 0.47
N ILE A 83 -14.57 -13.84 1.16
CA ILE A 83 -15.84 -14.47 0.77
C ILE A 83 -17.00 -13.47 0.85
N SER A 84 -17.05 -12.57 1.83
CA SER A 84 -18.07 -11.52 1.86
C SER A 84 -17.97 -10.55 0.67
N PHE A 85 -16.76 -10.35 0.13
CA PHE A 85 -16.53 -9.44 -1.00
C PHE A 85 -17.14 -9.93 -2.32
N ILE A 86 -17.55 -11.20 -2.42
CA ILE A 86 -18.31 -11.73 -3.57
C ILE A 86 -19.62 -10.94 -3.77
N TRP A 87 -20.34 -10.63 -2.69
CA TRP A 87 -21.66 -9.97 -2.74
C TRP A 87 -21.71 -8.58 -2.10
N TRP A 88 -20.68 -8.18 -1.35
CA TRP A 88 -20.66 -6.93 -0.60
C TRP A 88 -19.42 -6.10 -0.91
N THR A 89 -19.62 -4.79 -1.12
CA THR A 89 -18.52 -3.84 -1.33
C THR A 89 -18.29 -3.02 -0.05
N PRO A 90 -17.16 -3.20 0.66
CA PRO A 90 -16.75 -2.32 1.75
C PRO A 90 -16.90 -0.82 1.42
N PRO A 91 -17.71 -0.05 2.18
CA PRO A 91 -17.99 1.35 1.85
C PRO A 91 -16.78 2.28 2.07
N ARG A 92 -15.72 1.82 2.76
CA ARG A 92 -14.44 2.51 2.94
C ARG A 92 -13.29 1.49 3.01
N THR A 93 -12.14 1.85 2.45
CA THR A 93 -10.88 1.07 2.55
C THR A 93 -9.93 1.65 3.59
N SER A 94 -8.89 0.90 3.97
CA SER A 94 -7.82 1.43 4.82
C SER A 94 -7.12 2.66 4.21
N TYR A 95 -6.91 2.68 2.88
CA TYR A 95 -6.37 3.86 2.18
C TYR A 95 -7.29 5.09 2.33
N MET A 96 -8.59 4.95 2.11
CA MET A 96 -9.55 6.05 2.28
C MET A 96 -9.52 6.61 3.71
N MET A 97 -9.55 5.74 4.73
CA MET A 97 -9.51 6.16 6.14
C MET A 97 -8.23 6.91 6.51
N GLN A 98 -7.08 6.51 5.95
CA GLN A 98 -5.79 7.18 6.20
C GLN A 98 -5.66 8.53 5.49
N SER A 99 -6.43 8.78 4.41
CA SER A 99 -6.45 10.09 3.74
C SER A 99 -7.14 11.20 4.57
N GLY A 100 -7.96 10.80 5.55
CA GLY A 100 -8.77 11.67 6.40
C GLY A 100 -9.92 12.34 5.65
N GLU A 101 -10.97 12.76 6.37
CA GLU A 101 -12.13 13.42 5.75
C GLU A 101 -11.82 14.83 5.18
N PRO A 102 -12.69 15.37 4.30
CA PRO A 102 -13.70 14.63 3.54
C PRO A 102 -13.06 13.78 2.43
N VAL A 103 -13.61 12.59 2.21
CA VAL A 103 -13.24 11.70 1.10
C VAL A 103 -14.33 11.73 0.03
N VAL A 104 -13.96 11.90 -1.24
CA VAL A 104 -14.90 11.83 -2.37
C VAL A 104 -14.86 10.44 -2.97
N TYR A 105 -15.95 9.70 -2.80
CA TYR A 105 -16.17 8.33 -3.25
C TYR A 105 -17.67 8.10 -3.50
N GLN A 106 -17.98 7.21 -4.45
CA GLN A 106 -19.29 6.61 -4.69
C GLN A 106 -19.07 5.27 -5.41
N TYR A 107 -19.88 4.26 -5.10
CA TYR A 107 -19.86 2.94 -5.77
C TYR A 107 -20.55 2.98 -7.13
N VAL A 108 -20.08 2.16 -8.06
CA VAL A 108 -20.79 1.79 -9.30
C VAL A 108 -20.58 0.31 -9.65
N SER A 109 -21.64 -0.37 -10.13
CA SER A 109 -21.55 -1.73 -10.69
C SER A 109 -20.72 -1.75 -11.98
N ILE A 110 -19.96 -2.82 -12.21
CA ILE A 110 -19.22 -3.03 -13.46
C ILE A 110 -20.11 -3.03 -14.71
N ASP A 111 -21.38 -3.43 -14.58
CA ASP A 111 -22.41 -3.34 -15.64
C ASP A 111 -22.62 -1.92 -16.17
N HIS A 112 -22.35 -0.92 -15.33
CA HIS A 112 -22.55 0.49 -15.63
C HIS A 112 -21.24 1.22 -15.97
N ILE A 113 -20.11 0.52 -16.06
CA ILE A 113 -18.80 1.05 -16.47
C ILE A 113 -18.58 0.86 -17.98
N SER A 114 -18.18 1.93 -18.68
CA SER A 114 -17.78 1.90 -20.09
C SER A 114 -16.72 0.82 -20.33
N ARG A 115 -16.95 -0.06 -21.31
CA ARG A 115 -16.02 -1.15 -21.63
C ARG A 115 -14.65 -0.65 -22.11
N TYR A 116 -14.57 0.61 -22.57
CA TYR A 116 -13.29 1.30 -22.81
C TYR A 116 -12.48 1.52 -21.51
N VAL A 117 -13.14 1.81 -20.38
CA VAL A 117 -12.46 1.95 -19.07
C VAL A 117 -11.95 0.58 -18.62
N LEU A 118 -12.75 -0.48 -18.76
CA LEU A 118 -12.32 -1.83 -18.41
C LEU A 118 -11.10 -2.25 -19.25
N ALA A 119 -11.18 -2.11 -20.58
CA ALA A 119 -10.08 -2.39 -21.50
C ALA A 119 -8.83 -1.55 -21.20
N ALA A 120 -8.98 -0.24 -20.96
CA ALA A 120 -7.85 0.63 -20.60
C ALA A 120 -7.19 0.22 -19.29
N THR A 121 -7.97 -0.21 -18.29
CA THR A 121 -7.45 -0.62 -16.99
C THR A 121 -6.63 -1.91 -17.10
N ILE A 122 -7.16 -2.92 -17.80
CA ILE A 122 -6.43 -4.17 -18.08
C ILE A 122 -5.17 -3.84 -18.91
N ALA A 123 -5.32 -3.08 -20.00
CA ALA A 123 -4.22 -2.75 -20.90
C ALA A 123 -3.08 -1.95 -20.24
N HIS A 124 -3.37 -1.08 -19.27
CA HIS A 124 -2.39 -0.23 -18.59
C HIS A 124 -1.79 -0.86 -17.33
N GLU A 125 -2.62 -1.40 -16.44
CA GLU A 125 -2.21 -1.83 -15.10
C GLU A 125 -1.87 -3.33 -15.04
N ASP A 126 -2.52 -4.18 -15.84
CA ASP A 126 -2.44 -5.64 -15.68
C ASP A 126 -2.93 -6.45 -16.91
N GLN A 127 -2.12 -6.49 -17.98
CA GLN A 127 -2.50 -7.09 -19.27
C GLN A 127 -2.81 -8.59 -19.22
N GLU A 128 -2.33 -9.28 -18.19
CA GLU A 128 -2.52 -10.71 -18.01
C GLU A 128 -3.74 -11.06 -17.15
N LEU A 129 -4.53 -10.07 -16.71
CA LEU A 129 -5.75 -10.33 -15.94
C LEU A 129 -6.72 -11.20 -16.76
N GLY A 130 -7.15 -12.33 -16.20
CA GLY A 130 -7.99 -13.31 -16.89
C GLY A 130 -7.25 -14.29 -17.82
N THR A 131 -5.93 -14.10 -18.06
CA THR A 131 -5.15 -15.02 -18.91
C THR A 131 -4.04 -15.77 -18.17
N ARG A 132 -3.44 -15.20 -17.12
CA ARG A 132 -2.49 -15.93 -16.25
C ARG A 132 -3.20 -16.80 -15.21
N PRO A 133 -2.54 -17.85 -14.68
CA PRO A 133 -3.01 -18.55 -13.50
C PRO A 133 -2.81 -17.71 -12.23
N GLY A 134 -3.89 -17.12 -11.72
CA GLY A 134 -3.93 -16.50 -10.38
C GLY A 134 -3.35 -15.08 -10.29
N ALA A 135 -2.89 -14.70 -9.10
CA ALA A 135 -2.72 -13.28 -8.75
C ALA A 135 -1.55 -12.56 -9.45
N PHE A 136 -0.46 -13.26 -9.74
CA PHE A 136 0.77 -12.74 -10.35
C PHE A 136 1.69 -13.92 -10.73
N ASP A 137 2.56 -13.74 -11.72
CA ASP A 137 3.62 -14.72 -11.99
C ASP A 137 4.73 -14.70 -10.92
N ILE A 138 5.21 -15.90 -10.55
CA ILE A 138 6.18 -16.10 -9.47
C ILE A 138 7.60 -15.72 -9.91
N GLU A 139 7.97 -15.93 -11.17
CA GLU A 139 9.28 -15.52 -11.68
C GLU A 139 9.38 -13.99 -11.77
N ALA A 140 8.32 -13.33 -12.25
CA ALA A 140 8.17 -11.89 -12.24
C ALA A 140 8.24 -11.33 -10.81
N PHE A 141 7.51 -11.90 -9.84
CA PHE A 141 7.59 -11.47 -8.44
C PHE A 141 9.01 -11.60 -7.86
N ASN A 142 9.70 -12.71 -8.14
CA ASN A 142 11.08 -12.93 -7.72
C ASN A 142 12.07 -11.97 -8.41
N ALA A 143 11.88 -11.67 -9.70
CA ALA A 143 12.67 -10.70 -10.44
C ALA A 143 12.52 -9.28 -9.86
N ARG A 144 11.30 -8.88 -9.49
CA ARG A 144 11.02 -7.61 -8.80
C ARG A 144 11.65 -7.54 -7.41
N ALA A 145 11.54 -8.61 -6.62
CA ALA A 145 12.18 -8.70 -5.30
C ALA A 145 13.71 -8.60 -5.40
N LYS A 146 14.32 -9.27 -6.38
CA LYS A 146 15.75 -9.17 -6.70
C LYS A 146 16.15 -7.76 -7.14
N ALA A 147 15.39 -7.14 -8.05
CA ALA A 147 15.66 -5.78 -8.51
C ALA A 147 15.64 -4.77 -7.35
N TYR A 148 14.65 -4.87 -6.45
CA TYR A 148 14.58 -4.06 -5.24
C TYR A 148 15.81 -4.23 -4.32
N ILE A 149 16.26 -5.47 -4.09
CA ILE A 149 17.47 -5.76 -3.30
C ILE A 149 18.74 -5.20 -3.97
N GLU A 150 18.80 -5.23 -5.31
CA GLU A 150 19.90 -4.70 -6.10
C GLU A 150 19.82 -3.18 -6.34
N GLY A 151 18.81 -2.49 -5.81
CA GLY A 151 18.61 -1.04 -5.99
C GLY A 151 18.21 -0.63 -7.42
N LYS A 152 17.69 -1.56 -8.22
CA LYS A 152 17.30 -1.38 -9.62
C LYS A 152 15.82 -1.02 -9.76
N PRO A 153 15.40 -0.46 -10.92
CA PRO A 153 13.99 -0.24 -11.23
C PRO A 153 13.16 -1.54 -11.17
N ASP A 154 11.88 -1.40 -10.83
CA ASP A 154 10.90 -2.50 -10.89
C ASP A 154 10.71 -2.93 -12.37
N PRO A 155 10.99 -4.20 -12.74
CA PRO A 155 10.96 -4.65 -14.13
C PRO A 155 9.55 -4.90 -14.70
N SER A 156 8.50 -5.01 -13.88
CA SER A 156 7.18 -5.43 -14.37
C SER A 156 5.96 -4.85 -13.63
N GLY A 157 6.13 -4.15 -12.51
CA GLY A 157 5.02 -3.50 -11.82
C GLY A 157 4.07 -4.47 -11.09
N SER A 158 3.01 -3.94 -10.49
CA SER A 158 2.09 -4.71 -9.62
C SER A 158 0.72 -4.94 -10.26
N THR A 159 0.35 -6.21 -10.35
CA THR A 159 -0.94 -6.68 -10.86
C THR A 159 -2.13 -6.12 -10.08
N ILE A 160 -3.30 -6.07 -10.71
CA ILE A 160 -4.54 -5.54 -10.13
C ILE A 160 -4.89 -6.24 -8.80
N PRO A 161 -4.81 -7.59 -8.65
CA PRO A 161 -5.00 -8.25 -7.35
C PRO A 161 -4.04 -7.77 -6.25
N GLN A 162 -2.76 -7.55 -6.56
CA GLN A 162 -1.79 -6.97 -5.61
C GLN A 162 -2.20 -5.55 -5.20
N GLN A 163 -2.60 -4.73 -6.18
CA GLN A 163 -3.00 -3.35 -5.93
C GLN A 163 -4.35 -3.24 -5.19
N LEU A 164 -5.25 -4.20 -5.37
CA LEU A 164 -6.50 -4.30 -4.64
C LEU A 164 -6.25 -4.67 -3.17
N ALA A 165 -5.44 -5.70 -2.91
CA ALA A 165 -5.03 -6.11 -1.57
C ALA A 165 -4.30 -4.97 -0.82
N LYS A 166 -3.39 -4.30 -1.53
CA LYS A 166 -2.70 -3.07 -1.11
C LYS A 166 -3.68 -1.99 -0.66
N ASN A 167 -4.73 -1.71 -1.44
CA ASN A 167 -5.69 -0.63 -1.17
C ASN A 167 -6.69 -0.96 -0.05
N ILE A 168 -7.25 -2.18 -0.03
CA ILE A 168 -8.27 -2.58 0.96
C ILE A 168 -7.64 -2.67 2.35
N PHE A 169 -6.63 -3.52 2.54
CA PHE A 169 -6.18 -3.95 3.86
C PHE A 169 -4.91 -3.28 4.41
N LEU A 170 -4.06 -2.71 3.55
CA LEU A 170 -2.68 -2.37 3.93
C LEU A 170 -2.41 -0.86 3.96
N THR A 171 -1.53 -0.43 4.85
CA THR A 171 -1.15 0.98 5.03
C THR A 171 -0.02 1.38 4.07
N PRO A 172 0.06 2.62 3.53
CA PRO A 172 0.93 2.96 2.40
C PRO A 172 2.45 2.73 2.54
N GLN A 173 2.96 2.46 3.75
CA GLN A 173 4.39 2.27 4.02
C GLN A 173 4.99 1.14 3.16
N GLN A 174 6.20 1.34 2.66
CA GLN A 174 6.89 0.37 1.81
C GLN A 174 7.88 -0.44 2.66
N ASN A 175 7.62 -1.75 2.81
CA ASN A 175 8.56 -2.71 3.40
C ASN A 175 8.27 -4.13 2.87
N ALA A 176 9.29 -5.00 2.90
CA ALA A 176 9.22 -6.34 2.32
C ALA A 176 8.18 -7.25 3.01
N VAL A 177 7.95 -7.09 4.32
CA VAL A 177 6.95 -7.89 5.06
C VAL A 177 5.53 -7.54 4.59
N ARG A 178 5.22 -6.25 4.44
CA ARG A 178 3.96 -5.80 3.81
C ARG A 178 3.84 -6.38 2.39
N LYS A 179 4.91 -6.37 1.59
CA LYS A 179 4.85 -6.88 0.21
C LYS A 179 4.58 -8.39 0.14
N GLY A 180 5.07 -9.16 1.12
CA GLY A 180 4.72 -10.57 1.29
C GLY A 180 3.25 -10.79 1.71
N ILE A 181 2.71 -9.94 2.60
CA ILE A 181 1.29 -9.96 2.99
C ILE A 181 0.40 -9.56 1.80
N GLU A 182 0.79 -8.55 1.04
CA GLU A 182 0.12 -8.10 -0.18
C GLU A 182 0.07 -9.22 -1.23
N ALA A 183 1.16 -9.96 -1.41
CA ALA A 183 1.20 -11.13 -2.29
C ALA A 183 0.25 -12.24 -1.80
N GLY A 184 0.26 -12.57 -0.50
CA GLY A 184 -0.64 -13.57 0.08
C GLY A 184 -2.12 -13.22 -0.07
N LEU A 185 -2.50 -11.97 0.23
CA LEU A 185 -3.86 -11.45 0.07
C LEU A 185 -4.29 -11.37 -1.41
N ALA A 186 -3.36 -11.04 -2.32
CA ALA A 186 -3.64 -11.07 -3.75
C ALA A 186 -3.95 -12.49 -4.24
N THR A 187 -3.18 -13.49 -3.79
CA THR A 187 -3.45 -14.91 -4.05
C THR A 187 -4.78 -15.35 -3.44
N GLU A 188 -5.13 -14.88 -2.23
CA GLU A 188 -6.44 -15.13 -1.62
C GLU A 188 -7.60 -14.59 -2.47
N PHE A 189 -7.46 -13.36 -3.00
CA PHE A 189 -8.45 -12.75 -3.89
C PHE A 189 -8.62 -13.55 -5.18
N SER A 190 -7.53 -13.85 -5.91
CA SER A 190 -7.58 -14.63 -7.16
C SER A 190 -7.87 -16.13 -6.98
N LEU A 191 -8.23 -16.59 -5.78
CA LEU A 191 -8.74 -17.94 -5.52
C LEU A 191 -10.23 -17.95 -5.12
N ILE A 192 -10.84 -16.78 -4.85
CA ILE A 192 -12.18 -16.65 -4.26
C ILE A 192 -13.09 -15.70 -5.07
N LEU A 193 -12.52 -14.68 -5.72
CA LEU A 193 -13.23 -13.68 -6.52
C LEU A 193 -12.97 -13.89 -8.01
N SER A 194 -13.97 -13.65 -8.86
CA SER A 194 -13.78 -13.57 -10.31
C SER A 194 -12.94 -12.35 -10.69
N GLU A 195 -12.26 -12.41 -11.83
CA GLU A 195 -11.45 -11.33 -12.37
C GLU A 195 -12.29 -10.08 -12.66
N GLU A 196 -13.54 -10.26 -13.09
CA GLU A 196 -14.59 -9.25 -13.15
C GLU A 196 -14.79 -8.52 -11.81
N ARG A 197 -15.08 -9.27 -10.73
CA ARG A 197 -15.31 -8.70 -9.39
C ARG A 197 -14.04 -8.07 -8.81
N ILE A 198 -12.87 -8.61 -9.13
CA ILE A 198 -11.57 -8.04 -8.80
C ILE A 198 -11.38 -6.68 -9.51
N LEU A 199 -11.69 -6.60 -10.81
CA LEU A 199 -11.58 -5.35 -11.58
C LEU A 199 -12.60 -4.30 -11.11
N GLU A 200 -13.82 -4.71 -10.79
CA GLU A 200 -14.87 -3.86 -10.23
C GLU A 200 -14.45 -3.24 -8.89
N LEU A 201 -13.99 -4.08 -7.95
CA LEU A 201 -13.50 -3.62 -6.65
C LEU A 201 -12.24 -2.75 -6.80
N TYR A 202 -11.36 -3.07 -7.75
CA TYR A 202 -10.21 -2.23 -8.08
C TYR A 202 -10.64 -0.85 -8.58
N LEU A 203 -11.54 -0.77 -9.57
CA LEU A 203 -12.03 0.49 -10.13
C LEU A 203 -12.83 1.32 -9.12
N ASN A 204 -13.49 0.69 -8.14
CA ASN A 204 -14.18 1.39 -7.06
C ASN A 204 -13.21 1.88 -5.95
N TYR A 205 -12.03 1.28 -5.76
CA TYR A 205 -11.07 1.71 -4.73
C TYR A 205 -9.80 2.41 -5.25
N ALA A 206 -9.59 2.43 -6.56
CA ALA A 206 -8.52 3.18 -7.20
C ALA A 206 -8.61 4.68 -6.88
N GLN A 207 -7.46 5.31 -6.61
CA GLN A 207 -7.39 6.74 -6.32
C GLN A 207 -7.12 7.51 -7.62
N PHE A 208 -8.09 8.31 -8.05
CA PHE A 208 -8.04 9.09 -9.30
C PHE A 208 -7.75 10.58 -9.07
N GLY A 209 -7.38 11.00 -7.86
CA GLY A 209 -7.08 12.39 -7.53
C GLY A 209 -6.78 12.58 -6.04
N PRO A 210 -6.43 13.78 -5.57
CA PRO A 210 -6.21 14.03 -4.14
C PRO A 210 -7.51 13.79 -3.37
N LYS A 211 -7.58 12.75 -2.51
CA LYS A 211 -8.81 12.26 -1.83
C LYS A 211 -9.99 11.89 -2.74
N LEU A 212 -9.74 11.61 -4.03
CA LEU A 212 -10.76 11.18 -4.99
C LEU A 212 -10.58 9.68 -5.27
N TYR A 213 -11.60 8.88 -4.96
CA TYR A 213 -11.56 7.43 -5.10
C TYR A 213 -12.78 6.91 -5.86
N GLY A 214 -12.58 5.84 -6.62
CA GLY A 214 -13.65 5.19 -7.37
C GLY A 214 -13.93 5.85 -8.72
N ILE A 215 -14.08 5.02 -9.74
CA ILE A 215 -14.29 5.43 -11.13
C ILE A 215 -15.52 6.34 -11.28
N CYS A 216 -16.62 6.03 -10.57
CA CYS A 216 -17.82 6.86 -10.53
C CYS A 216 -17.55 8.31 -10.13
N ALA A 217 -16.82 8.51 -9.03
CA ALA A 217 -16.48 9.85 -8.58
C ALA A 217 -15.54 10.53 -9.58
N ALA A 218 -14.59 9.79 -10.16
CA ALA A 218 -13.62 10.31 -11.12
C ALA A 218 -14.25 10.79 -12.43
N THR A 219 -15.18 10.02 -13.02
CA THR A 219 -15.79 10.36 -14.32
C THR A 219 -16.68 11.59 -14.23
N TRP A 220 -17.48 11.69 -13.15
CA TRP A 220 -18.28 12.88 -12.88
C TRP A 220 -17.42 14.10 -12.54
N TYR A 221 -16.36 13.92 -11.74
CA TYR A 221 -15.45 15.00 -11.36
C TYR A 221 -14.71 15.59 -12.56
N TYR A 222 -14.00 14.76 -13.33
CA TYR A 222 -13.22 15.25 -14.45
C TYR A 222 -14.08 15.63 -15.65
N PHE A 223 -15.01 14.77 -16.07
CA PHE A 223 -15.65 14.89 -17.39
C PHE A 223 -17.13 15.28 -17.33
N GLY A 224 -17.74 15.35 -16.14
CA GLY A 224 -19.18 15.60 -16.02
C GLY A 224 -20.06 14.47 -16.58
N ASN A 225 -19.49 13.26 -16.76
CA ASN A 225 -20.15 12.12 -17.40
C ASN A 225 -20.38 10.96 -16.44
N PRO A 226 -21.51 10.21 -16.57
CA PRO A 226 -21.70 8.93 -15.89
C PRO A 226 -20.73 7.86 -16.43
N PRO A 227 -20.44 6.78 -15.68
CA PRO A 227 -19.31 5.88 -16.00
C PRO A 227 -19.44 5.09 -17.30
N TRP A 228 -20.66 4.92 -17.84
CA TRP A 228 -20.90 4.33 -19.16
C TRP A 228 -20.62 5.29 -20.32
N ASN A 229 -20.66 6.61 -20.10
CA ASN A 229 -20.51 7.63 -21.15
C ASN A 229 -19.06 8.15 -21.23
N ILE A 230 -18.10 7.24 -21.25
CA ILE A 230 -16.66 7.53 -21.20
C ILE A 230 -15.99 6.98 -22.44
N THR A 231 -15.38 7.90 -23.19
CA THR A 231 -14.66 7.62 -24.44
C THR A 231 -13.34 6.90 -24.18
N GLU A 232 -12.80 6.23 -25.19
CA GLU A 232 -11.48 5.57 -25.15
C GLU A 232 -10.35 6.52 -24.70
N TYR A 233 -10.35 7.75 -25.21
CA TYR A 233 -9.37 8.77 -24.83
C TYR A 233 -9.49 9.16 -23.34
N GLN A 234 -10.71 9.42 -22.85
CA GLN A 234 -10.97 9.73 -21.44
C GLN A 234 -10.62 8.56 -20.50
N ALA A 235 -10.92 7.33 -20.92
CA ALA A 235 -10.55 6.11 -20.21
C ALA A 235 -9.03 5.98 -20.07
N ALA A 236 -8.29 6.16 -21.17
CA ALA A 236 -6.83 6.11 -21.19
C ALA A 236 -6.18 7.27 -20.40
N GLN A 237 -6.75 8.48 -20.43
CA GLN A 237 -6.32 9.58 -19.54
C GLN A 237 -6.49 9.23 -18.06
N LEU A 238 -7.61 8.60 -17.66
CA LEU A 238 -7.84 8.18 -16.27
C LEU A 238 -6.83 7.15 -15.79
N MET A 239 -6.37 6.24 -16.66
CA MET A 239 -5.33 5.27 -16.29
C MET A 239 -3.99 5.97 -16.01
N GLY A 240 -3.60 6.92 -16.86
CA GLY A 240 -2.38 7.71 -16.65
C GLY A 240 -2.38 8.60 -15.40
N VAL A 241 -3.51 8.73 -14.69
CA VAL A 241 -3.58 9.38 -13.36
C VAL A 241 -3.12 8.45 -12.24
N LEU A 242 -3.37 7.15 -12.34
CA LEU A 242 -3.18 6.15 -11.29
C LEU A 242 -1.75 6.09 -10.69
N PRO A 243 -0.66 6.32 -11.46
CA PRO A 243 0.69 6.36 -10.89
C PRO A 243 0.95 7.55 -9.94
N LEU A 244 0.31 8.70 -10.16
CA LEU A 244 0.60 9.97 -9.45
C LEU A 244 -0.67 10.80 -9.12
N PRO A 245 -1.71 10.23 -8.48
CA PRO A 245 -3.02 10.87 -8.35
C PRO A 245 -3.02 12.13 -7.47
N ASN A 246 -2.01 12.32 -6.61
CA ASN A 246 -1.89 13.53 -5.80
C ASN A 246 -1.32 14.75 -6.58
N LEU A 247 -0.97 14.58 -7.87
CA LEU A 247 -0.38 15.62 -8.72
C LEU A 247 -1.30 16.08 -9.87
N VAL A 248 -2.55 15.65 -9.88
CA VAL A 248 -3.56 16.06 -10.87
C VAL A 248 -4.74 16.78 -10.20
N GLN A 249 -5.42 17.63 -10.97
CA GLN A 249 -6.55 18.46 -10.54
C GLN A 249 -7.61 18.49 -11.64
N ARG A 250 -8.80 19.03 -11.36
CA ARG A 250 -9.80 19.30 -12.40
C ARG A 250 -9.40 20.56 -13.18
N ALA A 251 -9.51 20.55 -14.50
CA ALA A 251 -9.45 21.78 -15.30
C ALA A 251 -10.76 22.58 -15.13
N LYS A 252 -10.71 23.91 -15.26
CA LYS A 252 -11.87 24.79 -14.99
C LYS A 252 -13.13 24.35 -15.75
N ASP A 253 -13.00 24.19 -17.06
CA ASP A 253 -14.10 23.85 -17.95
C ASP A 253 -14.36 22.33 -18.05
N GLY A 254 -13.69 21.54 -17.20
CA GLY A 254 -13.66 20.07 -17.26
C GLY A 254 -12.42 19.51 -17.95
N GLY A 255 -12.12 18.25 -17.68
CA GLY A 255 -10.90 17.55 -18.05
C GLY A 255 -9.88 17.44 -16.91
N ILE A 256 -8.82 16.67 -17.13
CA ILE A 256 -7.72 16.47 -16.19
C ILE A 256 -6.66 17.56 -16.40
N TYR A 257 -6.32 18.29 -15.33
CA TYR A 257 -5.30 19.33 -15.31
C TYR A 257 -4.03 18.86 -14.59
N LEU A 258 -2.87 19.09 -15.20
CA LEU A 258 -1.57 18.60 -14.74
C LEU A 258 -0.71 19.68 -14.04
N GLY A 259 -1.34 20.80 -13.66
CA GLY A 259 -0.69 21.96 -13.07
C GLY A 259 -0.04 22.91 -14.08
N PRO A 260 0.40 24.12 -13.64
CA PRO A 260 1.03 25.12 -14.52
C PRO A 260 2.51 24.81 -14.78
N VAL A 261 3.19 24.15 -13.85
CA VAL A 261 4.53 23.59 -14.04
C VAL A 261 4.35 22.12 -14.38
N VAL A 262 4.42 21.80 -15.66
CA VAL A 262 4.24 20.44 -16.18
C VAL A 262 5.34 19.53 -15.63
N ASN A 263 5.00 18.72 -14.61
CA ASN A 263 5.86 17.63 -14.20
C ASN A 263 5.92 16.62 -15.36
N PHE A 264 7.07 16.54 -16.03
CA PHE A 264 7.26 15.71 -17.22
C PHE A 264 6.73 14.28 -17.06
N ARG A 265 6.93 13.66 -15.89
CA ARG A 265 6.41 12.30 -15.60
C ARG A 265 4.88 12.26 -15.56
N VAL A 266 4.23 13.25 -14.95
CA VAL A 266 2.76 13.33 -14.91
C VAL A 266 2.18 13.56 -16.30
N TRP A 267 2.86 14.34 -17.14
CA TRP A 267 2.49 14.52 -18.54
C TRP A 267 2.67 13.26 -19.38
N ASP A 268 3.79 12.56 -19.21
CA ASP A 268 4.10 11.30 -19.88
C ASP A 268 3.11 10.20 -19.46
N TYR A 269 2.78 10.10 -18.16
CA TYR A 269 1.73 9.17 -17.73
C TYR A 269 0.36 9.53 -18.29
N VAL A 270 -0.17 10.75 -18.13
CA VAL A 270 -1.54 11.07 -18.59
C VAL A 270 -1.66 11.16 -20.11
N ASN A 271 -0.79 11.93 -20.77
CA ASN A 271 -0.88 12.11 -22.23
C ASN A 271 -0.20 10.99 -23.00
N GLY A 272 0.87 10.39 -22.49
CA GLY A 272 1.45 9.18 -23.08
C GLY A 272 0.50 7.99 -22.97
N ALA A 273 -0.19 7.78 -21.84
CA ALA A 273 -1.25 6.78 -21.76
C ALA A 273 -2.34 7.04 -22.81
N ALA A 274 -2.88 8.25 -22.85
CA ALA A 274 -4.01 8.62 -23.71
C ALA A 274 -3.72 8.59 -25.22
N ASN A 275 -2.50 8.93 -25.65
CA ASN A 275 -2.17 9.07 -27.08
C ASN A 275 -1.24 7.97 -27.62
N VAL A 276 -0.57 7.17 -26.77
CA VAL A 276 0.55 6.32 -27.20
C VAL A 276 0.55 4.91 -26.59
N HIS A 277 0.41 4.80 -25.27
CA HIS A 277 0.57 3.51 -24.58
C HIS A 277 -0.73 2.71 -24.60
N VAL A 278 -1.81 3.23 -23.99
CA VAL A 278 -3.04 2.45 -23.80
C VAL A 278 -3.69 2.04 -25.13
N PRO A 279 -3.82 2.92 -26.16
CA PRO A 279 -4.34 2.49 -27.46
C PRO A 279 -3.52 1.38 -28.10
N ARG A 280 -2.18 1.45 -28.05
CA ARG A 280 -1.29 0.40 -28.59
C ARG A 280 -1.37 -0.90 -27.78
N GLN A 281 -1.53 -0.81 -26.47
CA GLN A 281 -1.69 -1.96 -25.58
C GLN A 281 -3.03 -2.66 -25.89
N ILE A 282 -4.12 -1.90 -26.02
CA ILE A 282 -5.44 -2.40 -26.44
C ILE A 282 -5.38 -3.03 -27.85
N GLU A 283 -4.72 -2.38 -28.82
CA GLU A 283 -4.51 -2.91 -30.18
C GLU A 283 -3.75 -4.24 -30.15
N GLY A 284 -2.65 -4.32 -29.39
CA GLY A 284 -1.86 -5.54 -29.21
C GLY A 284 -2.61 -6.68 -28.52
N MET A 285 -3.64 -6.38 -27.72
CA MET A 285 -4.55 -7.37 -27.14
C MET A 285 -5.68 -7.82 -28.09
N GLY A 286 -5.74 -7.30 -29.33
CA GLY A 286 -6.81 -7.60 -30.29
C GLY A 286 -8.03 -6.67 -30.19
N GLY A 287 -7.85 -5.48 -29.59
CA GLY A 287 -8.89 -4.48 -29.40
C GLY A 287 -9.67 -4.65 -28.08
N TRP A 288 -10.45 -3.62 -27.72
CA TRP A 288 -11.10 -3.54 -26.39
C TRP A 288 -12.01 -4.75 -26.08
N LYS A 289 -12.65 -5.33 -27.09
CA LYS A 289 -13.50 -6.53 -26.93
C LYS A 289 -12.70 -7.74 -26.48
N ALA A 290 -11.54 -7.98 -27.09
CA ALA A 290 -10.67 -9.09 -26.71
C ALA A 290 -10.07 -8.86 -25.32
N ALA A 291 -9.60 -7.64 -25.03
CA ALA A 291 -9.09 -7.27 -23.71
C ALA A 291 -10.11 -7.47 -22.58
N VAL A 292 -11.39 -7.15 -22.80
CA VAL A 292 -12.47 -7.32 -21.81
C VAL A 292 -12.99 -8.76 -21.73
N ALA A 293 -12.97 -9.51 -22.85
CA ALA A 293 -13.36 -10.92 -22.85
C ALA A 293 -12.42 -11.84 -22.06
N THR A 294 -11.17 -11.41 -21.77
CA THR A 294 -10.26 -12.16 -20.88
C THR A 294 -10.83 -12.41 -19.49
N ILE A 295 -11.63 -11.47 -18.97
CA ILE A 295 -12.26 -11.54 -17.65
C ILE A 295 -13.73 -12.00 -17.69
N GLY A 296 -14.17 -12.61 -18.79
CA GLY A 296 -15.50 -13.20 -18.95
C GLY A 296 -16.62 -12.23 -19.40
N ILE A 297 -16.40 -10.92 -19.30
CA ILE A 297 -17.38 -9.90 -19.72
C ILE A 297 -17.49 -9.89 -21.25
N THR A 298 -18.72 -10.03 -21.77
CA THR A 298 -19.00 -10.12 -23.22
C THR A 298 -20.02 -9.10 -23.74
N ASP A 299 -20.67 -8.40 -22.82
CA ASP A 299 -21.70 -7.38 -23.03
C ASP A 299 -21.14 -5.95 -22.87
N THR A 300 -22.03 -4.96 -22.88
CA THR A 300 -21.68 -3.55 -22.72
C THR A 300 -22.59 -2.83 -21.72
N ALA A 301 -22.11 -1.72 -21.17
CA ALA A 301 -22.94 -0.81 -20.36
C ALA A 301 -24.06 -0.10 -21.15
N ALA A 302 -24.27 -0.42 -22.43
CA ALA A 302 -25.45 -0.05 -23.21
C ALA A 302 -26.55 -1.13 -23.19
N ASP A 303 -26.19 -2.40 -22.97
CA ASP A 303 -27.15 -3.50 -22.83
C ASP A 303 -27.91 -3.37 -21.50
N HIS A 304 -27.20 -2.98 -20.44
CA HIS A 304 -27.74 -2.62 -19.10
C HIS A 304 -28.40 -1.23 -19.02
N ALA A 305 -28.88 -0.67 -20.13
CA ALA A 305 -29.41 0.70 -20.15
C ALA A 305 -30.76 0.87 -19.41
N ASN A 306 -31.53 -0.22 -19.30
CA ASN A 306 -32.76 -0.35 -18.50
C ASN A 306 -32.51 -0.18 -16.99
N GLU A 307 -31.34 -0.58 -16.50
CA GLU A 307 -31.03 -0.67 -15.06
C GLU A 307 -30.39 0.60 -14.49
N ARG A 308 -30.14 1.62 -15.32
CA ARG A 308 -29.57 2.92 -14.92
C ARG A 308 -30.40 3.75 -13.92
N GLY A 309 -31.55 3.25 -13.47
CA GLY A 309 -32.30 3.76 -12.32
C GLY A 309 -31.86 3.17 -10.96
N SER A 310 -30.94 2.21 -10.94
CA SER A 310 -30.46 1.53 -9.73
C SER A 310 -29.58 2.44 -8.86
N ALA A 311 -29.44 2.07 -7.57
CA ALA A 311 -28.61 2.81 -6.61
C ALA A 311 -27.09 2.69 -6.86
N ASP A 312 -26.66 1.64 -7.59
CA ASP A 312 -25.29 1.34 -8.00
C ASP A 312 -25.01 1.73 -9.47
N SER A 313 -25.92 2.43 -10.14
CA SER A 313 -25.71 2.93 -11.51
C SER A 313 -24.77 4.13 -11.60
N CYS A 314 -24.60 4.91 -10.52
CA CYS A 314 -23.92 6.21 -10.58
C CYS A 314 -24.51 7.15 -11.66
N SER A 315 -25.84 7.07 -11.87
CA SER A 315 -26.56 7.76 -12.95
C SER A 315 -26.67 9.28 -12.81
N ALA A 316 -26.38 9.82 -11.62
CA ALA A 316 -26.29 11.26 -11.36
C ALA A 316 -24.98 11.59 -10.64
N MET A 317 -24.51 12.83 -10.79
CA MET A 317 -23.31 13.35 -10.11
C MET A 317 -23.46 13.22 -8.58
N PRO A 318 -22.56 12.50 -7.89
CA PRO A 318 -22.61 12.39 -6.43
C PRO A 318 -22.47 13.76 -5.75
N SER A 319 -23.20 13.99 -4.65
CA SER A 319 -23.10 15.25 -3.89
C SER A 319 -21.67 15.55 -3.43
N SER A 320 -20.91 14.52 -3.03
CA SER A 320 -19.50 14.62 -2.67
C SER A 320 -18.59 15.11 -3.81
N VAL A 321 -18.94 14.83 -5.07
CA VAL A 321 -18.26 15.36 -6.26
C VAL A 321 -18.72 16.80 -6.51
N LEU A 322 -20.03 17.05 -6.48
CA LEU A 322 -20.63 18.35 -6.71
C LEU A 322 -20.12 19.43 -5.73
N ASP A 323 -20.05 19.10 -4.44
CA ASP A 323 -19.62 20.03 -3.40
C ASP A 323 -18.11 20.27 -3.44
N ARG A 324 -17.32 19.28 -3.86
CA ARG A 324 -15.91 19.45 -4.19
C ARG A 324 -15.70 20.41 -5.35
N ILE A 325 -16.42 20.25 -6.47
CA ILE A 325 -16.27 21.12 -7.64
C ILE A 325 -16.60 22.57 -7.25
N LYS A 326 -17.66 22.81 -6.45
CA LYS A 326 -17.97 24.16 -5.91
C LYS A 326 -16.90 24.72 -4.97
N GLN A 327 -16.19 23.86 -4.23
CA GLN A 327 -15.09 24.26 -3.35
C GLN A 327 -13.83 24.65 -4.13
N GLU A 328 -13.56 23.97 -5.24
CA GLU A 328 -12.41 24.22 -6.11
C GLU A 328 -12.67 25.36 -7.13
N ASP A 329 -13.89 25.47 -7.66
CA ASP A 329 -14.36 26.60 -8.47
C ASP A 329 -15.79 27.04 -8.08
N SER A 330 -15.87 28.08 -7.25
CA SER A 330 -17.12 28.72 -6.84
C SER A 330 -17.93 29.38 -7.98
N THR A 331 -17.36 29.48 -9.19
CA THR A 331 -18.05 30.03 -10.38
C THR A 331 -18.64 28.95 -11.30
N TRP A 332 -18.36 27.67 -11.03
CA TRP A 332 -18.85 26.54 -11.83
C TRP A 332 -20.38 26.38 -11.76
N LYS A 333 -20.96 25.86 -12.85
CA LYS A 333 -22.38 25.50 -12.96
C LYS A 333 -22.50 24.11 -13.62
N PRO A 334 -23.50 23.30 -13.21
CA PRO A 334 -23.82 22.02 -13.85
C PRO A 334 -24.45 22.21 -15.24
#